data_AF-A0A6I1G2F2-F1
#
_entry.id   AF-A0A6I1G2F2-F1
#
_cell.length_a   1.000
_cell.length_b   1.000
_cell.length_c   1.000
_cell.angle_alpha   90.00
_cell.angle_beta   90.00
_cell.angle_gamma   90.00
#
_symmetry.space_group_name_H-M   'P 1'
#
loop_
_entity.id
_entity.type
_entity.pdbx_description
1 polymer ?
#
loop_
_entity_poly.entity_id
_entity_poly.type
_entity_poly.pdbx_seq_one_letter_code
_entity_poly.pdbx_strand_id
1 'polypeptide(L)' 'MPKVTAKKKCCKDKPRCKKCPVVLSRLTTLGYGERHPKDKRRYVLAGSVPKKTMKVARAR' A
#
# COMPACT_ATOMS: atom_id res chain seq x y z
N MET A 1 7.72 10.89 5.57
CA MET A 1 7.00 9.80 4.86
C MET A 1 5.86 9.28 5.72
N PRO A 2 4.60 9.25 5.23
CA PRO A 2 3.47 8.74 5.98
C PRO A 2 3.61 7.24 6.30
N LYS A 3 3.45 6.88 7.58
CA LYS A 3 3.45 5.50 8.07
C LYS A 3 2.04 4.93 7.97
N VAL A 4 1.89 3.77 7.33
CA VAL A 4 0.61 3.10 7.14
C VAL A 4 0.67 1.67 7.64
N THR A 5 -0.26 1.30 8.51
CA THR A 5 -0.45 -0.08 8.95
C THR A 5 -1.41 -0.80 8.00
N ALA A 6 -0.97 -1.92 7.45
CA ALA A 6 -1.77 -2.78 6.60
C ALA A 6 -2.90 -3.45 7.41
N LYS A 7 -4.06 -3.61 6.78
CA LYS A 7 -5.15 -4.46 7.31
C LYS A 7 -4.68 -5.92 7.41
N LYS A 8 -5.23 -6.66 8.37
CA LYS A 8 -4.98 -8.11 8.54
C LYS A 8 -5.47 -8.94 7.34
N LYS A 9 -6.56 -8.53 6.67
CA LYS A 9 -7.16 -9.22 5.53
C LYS A 9 -7.24 -8.30 4.31
N CYS A 10 -7.13 -8.87 3.11
CA CYS A 10 -7.38 -8.15 1.86
C CYS A 10 -8.85 -7.69 1.82
N CYS A 11 -9.09 -6.46 1.38
CA CYS A 11 -10.46 -5.99 1.15
C CYS A 11 -11.09 -6.88 0.05
N LYS A 12 -12.27 -7.46 0.32
CA LYS A 12 -13.02 -8.29 -0.64
C LYS A 12 -13.73 -7.43 -1.69
N ASP A 13 -14.07 -6.19 -1.31
CA ASP A 13 -14.78 -5.21 -2.13
C ASP A 13 -13.88 -4.48 -3.13
N LYS A 14 -14.47 -4.06 -4.25
CA LYS A 14 -13.80 -3.27 -5.30
C LYS A 14 -14.16 -1.78 -5.14
N PRO A 15 -13.21 -0.84 -5.29
CA PRO A 15 -11.77 -1.00 -5.44
C PRO A 15 -11.04 -1.26 -4.11
N ARG A 16 -9.87 -1.93 -4.15
CA ARG A 16 -9.10 -2.23 -2.92
C ARG A 16 -8.82 -0.94 -2.13
N CYS A 17 -8.91 -1.04 -0.81
CA CYS A 17 -8.72 0.07 0.12
C CYS A 17 -7.24 0.49 0.25
N LYS A 18 -6.95 1.76 0.58
CA LYS A 18 -5.56 2.29 0.68
C LYS A 18 -4.68 1.57 1.72
N LYS A 19 -5.29 0.95 2.72
CA LYS A 19 -4.63 0.15 3.78
C LYS A 19 -4.56 -1.35 3.45
N CYS A 20 -4.92 -1.75 2.23
CA CYS A 20 -4.91 -3.16 1.85
C CYS A 20 -3.47 -3.69 1.80
N PRO A 21 -3.18 -4.88 2.35
CA PRO A 21 -1.84 -5.48 2.28
C PRO A 21 -1.35 -5.61 0.83
N VAL A 22 -2.23 -5.94 -0.12
CA VAL A 22 -1.89 -6.06 -1.55
C VAL A 22 -1.55 -4.71 -2.17
N VAL A 23 -2.33 -3.67 -1.85
CA VAL A 23 -2.09 -2.31 -2.39
C VAL A 23 -0.75 -1.79 -1.90
N LEU A 24 -0.48 -1.95 -0.60
CA LEU A 24 0.77 -1.53 0.01
C LEU A 24 1.97 -2.32 -0.57
N SER A 25 1.82 -3.64 -0.74
CA SER A 25 2.86 -4.46 -1.38
C SER A 25 3.12 -4.06 -2.84
N ARG A 26 2.08 -3.68 -3.59
CA ARG A 26 2.25 -3.17 -4.97
C ARG A 26 2.97 -1.84 -4.97
N LEU A 27 2.60 -0.93 -4.07
CA LEU A 27 3.27 0.37 -3.93
C LEU A 27 4.75 0.22 -3.55
N THR A 28 5.10 -0.74 -2.69
CA THR A 28 6.51 -1.01 -2.39
C THR A 28 7.26 -1.61 -3.57
N THR A 29 6.64 -2.54 -4.30
CA THR A 29 7.25 -3.15 -5.50
C THR A 29 7.50 -2.10 -6.59
N LEU A 30 6.63 -1.11 -6.70
CA LEU A 30 6.75 0.00 -7.63
C LEU A 30 7.72 1.10 -7.15
N GLY A 31 8.37 0.93 -5.99
CA GLY A 31 9.33 1.91 -5.44
C GLY A 31 8.70 3.14 -4.77
N TYR A 32 7.38 3.16 -4.56
CA TYR A 32 6.67 4.27 -3.91
C TYR A 32 6.56 4.08 -2.38
N GLY A 33 7.32 3.16 -1.82
CA GLY A 33 7.39 2.96 -0.38
C GLY A 33 8.23 1.76 -0.01
N GLU A 34 8.42 1.60 1.30
CA GLU A 34 9.20 0.53 1.89
C GLU A 34 8.40 -0.17 2.98
N ARG A 35 8.75 -1.42 3.23
CA ARG A 35 8.19 -2.20 4.33
C ARG A 35 9.06 -1.99 5.57
N HIS A 36 8.43 -1.80 6.72
CA HIS A 36 9.17 -1.54 7.95
C HIS A 36 9.95 -2.81 8.38
N PRO A 37 11.23 -2.71 8.75
CA PRO A 37 12.07 -3.87 9.03
C PRO A 37 11.61 -4.65 10.28
N LYS A 38 11.12 -3.94 11.30
CA LYS A 38 10.65 -4.57 12.57
C LYS A 38 9.20 -5.06 12.53
N ASP A 39 8.40 -4.62 11.56
CA ASP A 39 6.97 -4.98 11.51
C ASP A 39 6.52 -5.15 10.07
N LYS A 40 6.32 -6.42 9.69
CA LYS A 40 5.86 -6.82 8.36
C LYS A 40 4.48 -6.24 7.99
N ARG A 41 3.72 -5.66 8.92
CA ARG A 41 2.43 -5.00 8.63
C ARG A 41 2.56 -3.49 8.48
N ARG A 42 3.70 -2.89 8.81
CA ARG A 42 3.92 -1.44 8.67
C ARG A 42 4.63 -1.14 7.38
N TYR A 43 4.14 -0.12 6.70
CA TYR A 43 4.68 0.40 5.45
C TYR A 43 4.97 1.88 5.61
N VAL A 44 6.05 2.33 5.00
CA VAL A 44 6.46 3.72 4.91
C VAL A 44 6.27 4.13 3.46
N LEU A 45 5.27 4.94 3.16
CA LEU A 45 4.99 5.36 1.78
C LEU A 45 5.70 6.67 1.47
N ALA A 46 6.08 6.86 0.21
CA ALA A 46 6.49 8.16 -0.31
C ALA A 46 5.34 9.16 -0.12
N GLY A 47 5.68 10.40 0.28
CA GLY A 47 4.67 11.44 0.54
C GLY A 47 3.87 11.83 -0.70
N SER A 48 4.44 11.63 -1.89
CA SER A 48 3.81 11.86 -3.18
C SER A 48 3.71 10.54 -3.95
N VAL A 49 2.53 9.91 -3.91
CA VAL A 49 2.22 8.77 -4.80
C VAL A 49 1.34 9.29 -5.94
N PRO A 50 1.74 9.13 -7.21
CA PRO A 50 0.95 9.57 -8.34
C PRO A 50 -0.45 8.93 -8.33
N LYS A 51 -1.47 9.71 -8.71
CA LYS A 51 -2.88 9.26 -8.76
C LYS A 51 -3.05 8.04 -9.68
N LYS A 52 -2.27 7.97 -10.78
CA LYS A 52 -2.22 6.83 -11.70
C LYS A 52 -1.74 5.56 -10.99
N THR A 53 -0.60 5.63 -10.30
CA THR A 53 -0.03 4.52 -9.52
C THR A 53 -1.00 4.04 -8.44
N MET A 54 -1.68 4.96 -7.75
CA MET A 54 -2.71 4.61 -6.76
C MET A 54 -3.91 3.90 -7.39
N LYS A 55 -4.36 4.29 -8.59
CA LYS A 55 -5.44 3.59 -9.30
C LYS A 55 -5.02 2.17 -9.67
N VAL A 56 -3.83 1.99 -10.24
CA VAL A 56 -3.31 0.68 -10.64
C VAL A 56 -3.12 -0.23 -9.41
N ALA A 57 -2.53 0.29 -8.33
CA ALA A 57 -2.34 -0.48 -7.11
C ALA A 57 -3.69 -0.97 -6.52
N ARG A 58 -4.75 -0.15 -6.62
CA ARG A 58 -6.10 -0.45 -6.10
C ARG A 58 -6.98 -1.27 -7.04
N ALA A 59 -6.64 -1.36 -8.33
CA ALA A 59 -7.34 -2.19 -9.29
C ALA A 59 -7.31 -3.66 -8.86
N ARG A 60 -8.44 -4.38 -8.97
CA ARG A 60 -8.47 -5.79 -8.60
C ARG A 60 -7.86 -6.62 -9.70
#